data_AF-A0AAD9ZMW1-F1
#
_entry.id   AF-A0AAD9ZMW1-F1
#
_cell.length_a   1.000
_cell.length_b   1.000
_cell.length_c   1.000
_cell.angle_alpha   90.00
_cell.angle_beta   90.00
_cell.angle_gamma   90.00
#
_symmetry.space_group_name_H-M   'P 1'
#
loop_
_entity.id
_entity.type
_entity.pdbx_description
1 polymer ?
#
loop_
_entity_poly.entity_id
_entity_poly.type
_entity_poly.pdbx_seq_one_letter_code
_entity_poly.pdbx_strand_id
1 'polypeptide(L)'
;MAFVGMLSLTGLPLIGEGISPAIVANKLCLGVAVYHIWRERNCRIFEGTQKTSLVVARSIIDTIRCRLSSFNLKNHPIIALNWNVNSS
;
A
#
# COMPACT_ATOMS: atom_id res chain seq x y z
N MET A 1 -14.24 -14.97 6.32
CA MET A 1 -13.53 -15.51 5.14
C MET A 1 -14.00 -14.83 3.83
N ALA A 2 -13.91 -13.50 3.70
CA ALA A 2 -14.44 -12.80 2.51
C ALA A 2 -13.40 -11.98 1.72
N PHE A 3 -12.20 -11.74 2.26
CA PHE A 3 -11.20 -10.89 1.59
C PHE A 3 -10.06 -11.68 0.91
N VAL A 4 -9.85 -12.94 1.28
CA VAL A 4 -8.92 -13.82 0.56
C VAL A 4 -9.37 -14.02 -0.90
N GLY A 5 -10.69 -14.01 -1.15
CA GLY A 5 -11.25 -14.05 -2.51
C GLY A 5 -11.05 -12.78 -3.34
N MET A 6 -10.86 -11.61 -2.70
CA MET A 6 -10.69 -10.34 -3.43
C MET A 6 -9.24 -10.14 -3.93
N LEU A 7 -8.26 -10.77 -3.27
CA LEU A 7 -6.89 -10.89 -3.82
C LEU A 7 -6.82 -11.84 -5.02
N SER A 8 -7.78 -12.75 -5.19
CA SER A 8 -7.84 -13.65 -6.36
C SER A 8 -8.33 -12.93 -7.63
N LEU A 9 -9.10 -11.84 -7.48
CA LEU A 9 -9.58 -11.03 -8.61
C LEU A 9 -8.55 -10.00 -9.11
N THR A 10 -7.40 -9.84 -8.44
CA THR A 10 -6.26 -9.10 -8.99
C THR A 10 -5.34 -10.00 -9.80
N GLY A 11 -5.89 -10.99 -10.50
CA GLY A 11 -5.19 -11.82 -11.49
C GLY A 11 -4.64 -10.99 -12.66
N LEU A 12 -3.69 -10.10 -12.39
CA LEU A 12 -2.83 -9.49 -13.37
C LEU A 12 -1.48 -10.21 -13.29
N PRO A 13 -0.99 -10.74 -14.42
CA PRO A 13 0.23 -11.52 -14.47
C PRO A 13 1.40 -10.68 -13.92
N LEU A 14 2.11 -11.25 -12.96
CA LEU A 14 3.28 -10.63 -12.33
C LEU A 14 4.59 -10.86 -13.10
N ILE A 15 4.56 -11.43 -14.30
CA ILE A 15 5.78 -11.86 -14.98
C ILE A 15 5.65 -11.59 -16.47
N GLY A 16 6.26 -10.50 -16.92
CA GLY A 16 6.37 -10.13 -18.34
C GLY A 16 6.59 -8.62 -18.49
N GLU A 17 7.82 -8.24 -18.84
CA GLU A 17 8.25 -6.89 -19.27
C GLU A 17 8.19 -5.75 -18.24
N GLY A 18 9.36 -5.38 -17.69
CA GLY A 18 9.69 -4.06 -17.15
C GLY A 18 8.64 -3.32 -16.31
N ILE A 19 8.16 -3.89 -15.19
CA ILE A 19 7.22 -3.17 -14.32
C ILE A 19 7.94 -2.00 -13.65
N SER A 20 7.56 -0.77 -14.04
CA SER A 20 8.11 0.43 -13.44
C SER A 20 7.77 0.49 -11.94
N PRO A 21 8.69 0.97 -11.08
CA PRO A 21 8.45 1.07 -9.64
C PRO A 21 7.22 1.92 -9.31
N ALA A 22 6.86 2.87 -10.18
CA ALA A 22 5.64 3.67 -10.07
C ALA A 22 4.35 2.83 -10.22
N ILE A 23 4.32 1.85 -11.14
CA ILE A 23 3.16 0.96 -11.29
C ILE A 23 3.00 0.10 -10.04
N VAL A 24 4.10 -0.40 -9.48
CA VAL A 24 4.07 -1.18 -8.24
C VAL A 24 3.57 -0.33 -7.07
N ALA A 25 4.10 0.89 -6.92
CA ALA A 25 3.69 1.81 -5.88
C ALA A 25 2.19 2.17 -5.99
N ASN A 26 1.68 2.40 -7.21
CA ASN A 26 0.26 2.70 -7.45
C ASN A 26 -0.64 1.51 -7.09
N LYS A 27 -0.29 0.29 -7.52
CA LYS A 27 -1.04 -0.93 -7.17
C LYS A 27 -1.04 -1.16 -5.65
N LEU A 28 0.10 -0.92 -5.00
CA LEU A 28 0.23 -1.05 -3.57
C LEU A 28 -0.62 -0.01 -2.83
N CYS A 29 -0.54 1.26 -3.21
CA CYS A 29 -1.34 2.34 -2.65
C CYS A 29 -2.84 2.04 -2.77
N LEU A 30 -3.30 1.66 -3.96
CA LEU A 30 -4.69 1.32 -4.22
C LEU A 30 -5.16 0.13 -3.37
N GLY A 31 -4.39 -0.96 -3.34
CA GLY A 31 -4.73 -2.14 -2.55
C GLY A 31 -4.80 -1.86 -1.05
N VAL A 32 -3.86 -1.09 -0.52
CA VAL A 32 -3.82 -0.71 0.90
C VAL A 32 -5.01 0.20 1.25
N ALA A 33 -5.31 1.20 0.42
CA ALA A 33 -6.44 2.11 0.65
C ALA A 33 -7.78 1.36 0.65
N VAL A 34 -8.03 0.52 -0.37
CA VAL A 34 -9.26 -0.29 -0.47
C VAL A 34 -9.40 -1.21 0.73
N TYR A 35 -8.33 -1.87 1.15
CA TYR A 35 -8.33 -2.75 2.31
C TYR A 35 -8.73 -2.02 3.60
N HIS A 36 -8.11 -0.87 3.90
CA HIS A 36 -8.40 -0.14 5.13
C HIS A 36 -9.81 0.46 5.14
N ILE A 37 -10.33 0.93 4.00
CA ILE A 37 -11.71 1.41 3.88
C ILE A 37 -12.69 0.26 4.14
N TRP A 38 -12.46 -0.90 3.51
CA TRP A 38 -13.28 -2.09 3.73
C TRP A 38 -13.24 -2.55 5.19
N ARG A 39 -12.04 -2.58 5.79
CA ARG A 39 -11.86 -2.94 7.19
C ARG A 39 -12.63 -2.01 8.11
N GLU A 40 -12.54 -0.70 7.91
CA GLU A 40 -13.24 0.28 8.74
C GLU A 40 -14.76 0.11 8.66
N ARG A 41 -15.29 -0.12 7.45
CA ARG A 41 -16.70 -0.43 7.27
C ARG A 41 -17.13 -1.68 8.03
N ASN A 42 -16.32 -2.73 8.01
CA ASN A 42 -16.62 -3.95 8.73
C ASN A 42 -16.50 -3.79 10.24
N CYS A 43 -15.48 -3.09 10.75
CA CYS A 43 -15.38 -2.76 12.17
C CYS A 43 -16.62 -1.99 12.65
N ARG A 44 -17.13 -1.05 11.86
CA ARG A 44 -18.37 -0.33 12.18
C ARG A 44 -19.60 -1.24 12.24
N ILE A 45 -19.71 -2.21 11.33
CA ILE A 45 -20.87 -3.11 11.26
C ILE A 45 -20.82 -4.21 12.33
N PHE A 46 -19.66 -4.81 12.54
CA PHE A 46 -19.51 -6.03 13.35
C PHE A 46 -18.96 -5.79 14.76
N GLU A 47 -18.20 -4.72 14.98
CA GLU A 47 -17.60 -4.39 16.28
C GLU A 47 -18.21 -3.14 16.91
N GLY A 48 -19.03 -2.38 16.16
CA GLY A 48 -19.59 -1.10 16.60
C GLY A 48 -18.53 -0.01 16.80
N THR A 49 -17.29 -0.24 16.38
CA THR A 49 -16.19 0.71 16.52
C THR A 49 -16.08 1.61 15.30
N GLN A 50 -15.82 2.90 15.52
CA GLN A 50 -15.62 3.87 14.46
C GLN A 50 -14.36 4.67 14.74
N LYS A 51 -13.40 4.61 13.82
CA LYS A 51 -12.24 5.49 13.79
C LYS A 51 -12.57 6.75 13.01
N THR A 52 -11.93 7.83 13.39
CA THR A 52 -12.00 9.07 12.62
C THR A 52 -11.31 8.86 11.27
N SER A 53 -11.81 9.56 10.25
CA SER A 53 -11.23 9.53 8.89
C SER A 53 -9.73 9.82 8.89
N LEU A 54 -9.29 10.74 9.78
CA LEU A 54 -7.90 11.11 9.95
C LEU A 54 -7.03 9.97 10.50
N VAL A 55 -7.54 9.16 11.45
CA VAL A 55 -6.82 7.99 11.98
C VAL A 55 -6.71 6.91 10.91
N VAL A 56 -7.76 6.67 10.12
CA VAL A 56 -7.75 5.71 9.01
C VAL A 56 -6.76 6.14 7.92
N ALA A 57 -6.76 7.43 7.56
CA ALA A 57 -5.84 7.97 6.57
C ALA A 57 -4.37 7.83 7.01
N ARG A 58 -4.06 8.13 8.28
CA ARG A 58 -2.72 7.91 8.85
C ARG A 58 -2.30 6.44 8.77
N SER A 59 -3.19 5.53 9.18
CA SER A 59 -2.96 4.08 9.09
C SER A 59 -2.68 3.61 7.66
N ILE A 60 -3.39 4.16 6.66
CA ILE A 60 -3.13 3.88 5.23
C ILE A 60 -1.74 4.37 4.83
N ILE A 61 -1.40 5.63 5.13
CA ILE A 61 -0.11 6.24 4.78
C ILE A 61 1.05 5.48 5.42
N ASP A 62 0.95 5.14 6.70
CA ASP A 62 2.00 4.42 7.42
C ASP A 62 2.18 3.01 6.87
N THR A 63 1.08 2.33 6.53
CA THR A 63 1.14 1.01 5.89
C THR A 63 1.81 1.08 4.52
N ILE A 64 1.50 2.10 3.71
CA ILE A 64 2.13 2.32 2.40
C ILE A 64 3.61 2.61 2.58
N ARG A 65 3.98 3.53 3.50
CA ARG A 65 5.38 3.87 3.80
C ARG A 65 6.18 2.64 4.22
N CYS A 66 5.69 1.87 5.18
CA CYS A 66 6.37 0.66 5.63
C CYS A 66 6.56 -0.37 4.51
N ARG A 67 5.56 -0.53 3.63
CA ARG A 67 5.65 -1.46 2.51
C ARG A 67 6.57 -0.97 1.39
N LEU A 68 6.59 0.33 1.12
CA LEU A 68 7.51 0.95 0.16
C LEU A 68 8.96 0.95 0.69
N SER A 69 9.17 1.22 1.97
CA SER A 69 10.51 1.16 2.59
C SER A 69 11.05 -0.27 2.66
N SER A 70 10.15 -1.25 2.81
CA SER A 70 10.50 -2.68 2.74
C SER A 70 10.73 -3.15 1.29
N PHE A 71 10.29 -2.36 0.30
CA PHE A 71 10.59 -2.58 -1.11
C PHE A 71 12.06 -2.19 -1.33
N ASN A 72 12.97 -3.13 -1.04
CA ASN A 72 14.39 -2.96 -1.30
C ASN A 72 14.63 -2.76 -2.81
N LEU A 73 14.66 -1.50 -3.24
CA LEU A 73 15.22 -1.06 -4.52
C LEU A 73 16.76 -1.20 -4.49
N LYS A 74 17.29 -2.33 -4.02
CA LYS A 74 18.73 -2.56 -3.83
C LYS A 74 19.54 -2.48 -5.12
N ASN A 75 18.90 -2.31 -6.29
CA ASN A 75 19.57 -2.24 -7.57
C ASN A 75 19.22 -0.99 -8.40
N HIS A 76 19.11 0.21 -7.80
CA HIS A 76 19.23 1.44 -8.61
C HIS A 76 19.98 2.58 -7.89
N PRO A 77 21.25 2.87 -8.27
CA PRO A 77 22.10 3.86 -7.58
C PRO A 77 21.57 5.30 -7.65
N ILE A 78 20.62 5.59 -8.55
CA ILE A 78 20.10 6.95 -8.76
C ILE A 78 19.12 7.40 -7.66
N ILE A 79 18.37 6.48 -7.03
CA ILE A 79 17.34 6.86 -6.04
C ILE A 79 17.96 7.08 -4.64
N ALA A 80 19.05 6.37 -4.32
CA ALA A 80 19.76 6.51 -3.05
C ALA A 80 20.40 7.89 -2.87
N LEU A 81 20.84 8.54 -3.95
CA LEU A 81 21.43 9.88 -3.89
C LEU A 81 20.39 10.97 -3.63
N ASN A 82 19.16 10.84 -4.17
CA ASN A 82 18.14 11.89 -4.02
C ASN A 82 17.50 11.93 -2.62
N TRP A 83 17.48 10.81 -1.89
CA TRP A 83 16.98 10.81 -0.51
C TRP A 83 17.96 11.50 0.46
N ASN A 84 19.27 11.48 0.15
CA ASN A 84 20.30 12.05 1.01
C ASN A 84 20.46 13.58 0.86
N VAL A 85 20.00 14.16 -0.25
CA VAL A 85 20.17 15.61 -0.51
C VAL A 85 19.13 16.48 0.20
N ASN A 86 17.97 15.94 0.58
CA ASN A 86 16.93 16.69 1.30
C ASN A 86 17.07 16.60 2.84
N SER A 87 18.23 16.15 3.33
CA SER A 87 18.50 15.92 4.76
C SER A 87 19.55 16.88 5.37
N SER A 88 19.84 18.01 4.72
CA SER A 88 20.81 19.02 5.21
C SER A 88 20.21 20.41 5.18
#